data_AF-A0A0B2SIK0-F1
#
_entry.id   AF-A0A0B2SIK0-F1
#
_cell.length_a   1.000
_cell.length_b   1.000
_cell.length_c   1.000
_cell.angle_alpha   90.00
_cell.angle_beta   90.00
_cell.angle_gamma   90.00
#
_symmetry.space_group_name_H-M   'P 1'
#
loop_
_entity.id
_entity.type
_entity.pdbx_description
1 polymer ?
#
loop_
_entity_poly.entity_id
_entity_poly.type
_entity_poly.pdbx_seq_one_letter_code
_entity_poly.pdbx_strand_id
1 'polypeptide(L)'
;GRDVMALRGIGVIDAVGISKKASPPLVKSGEARRIPFADDTFDFMFAGDGALENSPRPADFAADFAAEIFRTLKPEGFAAFHVKANDTYSYNSFVDLFNFCCNVVKVNDILEFDSSMPHIREIVVKKVRHAIDSESNSNGKCSVPEYKKKQVRNAEALIEEEPLKPWITLKRNVKNIKYLSSMVDISFKDRYVYIDVGARSYGSSIGSWFRKQYPKQNKTFHVYAIEADKTFHQEYGTKKGVTLLPYAAWVRNESLVFEINRDPGEKKVQGKGRGMGRIQPLKSSGGFDGGELEKISGFDFAEWLKNTVSENDFVVMKMDVEGTEFDLIPRLFETGAICLVDEIFLECHYNRWQRCCPGQRSPKYEKTYDQCLQLFTSLRQSGVLVHQWF
;
A
#
# COMPACT_ATOMS: atom_id res chain seq x y z
N GLY A 1 -1.50 32.74 13.43
CA GLY A 1 -1.50 34.01 14.20
C GLY A 1 -0.22 34.16 14.97
N ARG A 2 0.05 33.26 15.93
CA ARG A 2 1.32 33.22 16.68
C ARG A 2 2.54 33.14 15.76
N ASP A 3 2.52 32.26 14.75
CA ASP A 3 3.63 32.11 13.81
C ASP A 3 3.89 33.38 13.01
N VAL A 4 2.83 34.09 12.61
CA VAL A 4 2.95 35.38 11.90
C VAL A 4 3.66 36.41 12.77
N MET A 5 3.34 36.47 14.07
CA MET A 5 4.02 37.37 14.99
C MET A 5 5.49 36.99 15.18
N ALA A 6 5.78 35.70 15.31
CA ALA A 6 7.15 35.19 15.43
C ALA A 6 7.98 35.53 14.18
N LEU A 7 7.44 35.28 12.98
CA LEU A 7 8.07 35.60 11.70
C LEU A 7 8.36 37.09 11.56
N ARG A 8 7.40 37.95 11.92
CA ARG A 8 7.61 39.41 11.93
C ARG A 8 8.70 39.82 12.93
N GLY A 9 8.74 39.17 14.10
CA GLY A 9 9.76 39.43 15.12
C GLY A 9 11.19 39.14 14.67
N ILE A 10 11.37 38.23 13.70
CA ILE A 10 12.68 37.89 13.12
C ILE A 10 12.94 38.58 11.76
N GLY A 11 12.12 39.57 11.38
CA GLY A 11 12.34 40.40 10.19
C GLY A 11 11.54 40.00 8.95
N VAL A 12 10.66 39.00 9.00
CA VAL A 12 9.73 38.68 7.90
C VAL A 12 8.49 39.57 8.03
N ILE A 13 8.65 40.85 7.69
CA ILE A 13 7.70 41.93 7.98
C ILE A 13 6.32 41.75 7.32
N ASP A 14 6.27 41.18 6.12
CA ASP A 14 5.03 41.00 5.33
C ASP A 14 4.34 39.64 5.56
N ALA A 15 4.65 38.97 6.68
CA ALA A 15 4.04 37.69 6.99
C ALA A 15 2.51 37.80 7.15
N VAL A 16 1.80 36.82 6.56
CA VAL A 16 0.35 36.63 6.64
C VAL A 16 0.06 35.16 6.91
N GLY A 17 -0.89 34.89 7.81
CA GLY A 17 -1.31 33.54 8.16
C GLY A 17 -2.55 33.11 7.38
N ILE A 18 -2.68 31.79 7.17
CA ILE A 18 -3.89 31.16 6.62
C ILE A 18 -4.54 30.28 7.68
N SER A 19 -5.86 30.40 7.82
CA SER A 19 -6.67 29.53 8.66
C SER A 19 -8.11 29.51 8.14
N LYS A 20 -8.90 28.49 8.49
CA LYS A 20 -10.34 28.46 8.17
C LYS A 20 -11.10 29.63 8.78
N LYS A 21 -10.64 30.15 9.93
CA LYS A 21 -11.21 31.32 10.59
C LYS A 21 -10.25 32.49 10.45
N ALA A 22 -10.69 33.55 9.77
CA ALA A 22 -9.92 34.78 9.64
C ALA A 22 -9.70 35.47 11.01
N SER A 23 -8.57 36.15 11.14
CA SER A 23 -8.26 37.06 12.24
C SER A 23 -7.45 38.25 11.68
N PRO A 24 -8.14 39.23 11.07
CA PRO A 24 -7.48 40.36 10.45
C PRO A 24 -6.70 41.22 11.48
N PRO A 25 -5.60 41.89 11.07
CA PRO A 25 -5.03 41.87 9.71
C PRO A 25 -4.09 40.68 9.45
N LEU A 26 -3.74 39.90 10.50
CA LEU A 26 -2.64 38.93 10.45
C LEU A 26 -3.02 37.59 9.81
N VAL A 27 -4.30 37.24 9.77
CA VAL A 27 -4.76 35.93 9.29
C VAL A 27 -5.93 36.10 8.32
N LYS A 28 -5.75 35.58 7.10
CA LYS A 28 -6.82 35.49 6.09
C LYS A 28 -7.50 34.12 6.16
N SER A 29 -8.77 34.10 5.75
CA SER A 29 -9.52 32.85 5.59
C SER A 29 -8.97 32.06 4.41
N GLY A 30 -8.73 30.76 4.58
CA GLY A 30 -8.31 29.85 3.52
C GLY A 30 -8.05 28.44 4.02
N GLU A 31 -7.80 27.52 3.09
CA GLU A 31 -7.42 26.14 3.39
C GLU A 31 -6.01 25.86 2.90
N ALA A 32 -5.29 24.97 3.58
CA ALA A 32 -3.89 24.69 3.27
C ALA A 32 -3.67 24.12 1.85
N ARG A 33 -4.70 23.51 1.25
CA ARG A 33 -4.69 22.99 -0.12
C ARG A 33 -5.05 24.02 -1.18
N ARG A 34 -5.55 25.18 -0.76
CA ARG A 34 -5.96 26.26 -1.67
C ARG A 34 -5.99 27.57 -0.90
N ILE A 35 -4.85 28.22 -0.85
CA ILE A 35 -4.69 29.53 -0.23
C ILE A 35 -5.10 30.63 -1.23
N PRO A 36 -5.73 31.72 -0.76
CA PRO A 36 -6.29 32.77 -1.62
C PRO A 36 -5.23 33.75 -2.14
N PHE A 37 -4.21 33.22 -2.82
CA PHE A 37 -3.10 33.97 -3.40
C PHE A 37 -2.80 33.47 -4.82
N ALA A 38 -2.23 34.35 -5.64
CA ALA A 38 -1.81 34.03 -7.00
C ALA A 38 -0.60 33.08 -6.99
N ASP A 39 -0.26 32.58 -8.17
CA ASP A 39 0.95 31.78 -8.36
C ASP A 39 2.20 32.63 -8.07
N ASP A 40 3.29 32.00 -7.63
CA ASP A 40 4.59 32.65 -7.38
C ASP A 40 4.49 33.94 -6.53
N THR A 41 3.70 33.89 -5.45
CA THR A 41 3.45 35.04 -4.57
C THR A 41 4.52 35.20 -3.48
N PHE A 42 4.96 34.11 -2.87
CA PHE A 42 5.77 34.14 -1.64
C PHE A 42 7.22 33.76 -1.89
N ASP A 43 8.16 34.52 -1.31
CA ASP A 43 9.58 34.17 -1.28
C ASP A 43 9.90 33.14 -0.18
N PHE A 44 9.08 33.13 0.88
CA PHE A 44 9.19 32.22 2.01
C PHE A 44 7.82 31.74 2.49
N MET A 45 7.70 30.45 2.76
CA MET A 45 6.51 29.83 3.36
C MET A 45 6.90 29.03 4.60
N PHE A 46 6.04 29.06 5.62
CA PHE A 46 6.22 28.29 6.85
C PHE A 46 4.95 27.51 7.18
N ALA A 47 5.10 26.24 7.49
CA ALA A 47 4.02 25.39 7.98
C ALA A 47 4.50 24.63 9.23
N GLY A 48 3.88 24.94 10.36
CA GLY A 48 4.14 24.28 11.63
C GLY A 48 2.90 23.66 12.25
N ASP A 49 2.99 23.33 13.55
CA ASP A 49 1.89 22.77 14.37
C ASP A 49 1.27 21.47 13.83
N GLY A 50 2.08 20.69 13.09
CA GLY A 50 1.63 19.45 12.49
C GLY A 50 0.49 19.64 11.48
N ALA A 51 0.48 20.74 10.72
CA ALA A 51 -0.58 21.07 9.77
C ALA A 51 -0.89 19.96 8.76
N LEU A 52 0.11 19.12 8.44
CA LEU A 52 -0.05 17.94 7.59
C LEU A 52 -0.61 16.75 8.37
N GLU A 53 -0.14 16.52 9.57
CA GLU A 53 -0.43 15.37 10.43
C GLU A 53 -1.82 15.44 11.09
N ASN A 54 -2.22 16.65 11.50
CA ASN A 54 -3.42 16.92 12.29
C ASN A 54 -4.66 17.25 11.43
N SER A 55 -4.52 17.39 10.11
CA SER A 55 -5.64 17.70 9.23
C SER A 55 -6.55 16.47 9.05
N PRO A 56 -7.89 16.57 9.27
CA PRO A 56 -8.82 15.51 8.91
C PRO A 56 -8.86 15.39 7.38
N ARG A 57 -8.27 14.32 6.84
CA ARG A 57 -7.91 14.22 5.42
C ARG A 57 -9.03 13.59 4.57
N PRO A 58 -9.53 14.31 3.55
CA PRO A 58 -9.94 13.69 2.29
C PRO A 58 -8.77 12.95 1.64
N ALA A 59 -9.06 12.05 0.70
CA ALA A 59 -8.03 11.53 -0.19
C ALA A 59 -7.21 12.68 -0.81
N ASP A 60 -5.93 12.46 -1.06
CA ASP A 60 -5.03 13.35 -1.79
C ASP A 60 -4.62 14.66 -1.07
N PHE A 61 -4.91 14.80 0.24
CA PHE A 61 -4.57 16.05 0.96
C PHE A 61 -3.08 16.41 0.93
N ALA A 62 -2.18 15.43 1.08
CA ALA A 62 -0.75 15.70 1.16
C ALA A 62 -0.18 16.12 -0.21
N ALA A 63 -0.56 15.43 -1.29
CA ALA A 63 -0.32 15.86 -2.66
C ALA A 63 -0.87 17.27 -2.96
N ASP A 64 -2.13 17.55 -2.64
CA ASP A 64 -2.74 18.86 -2.85
C ASP A 64 -2.02 19.96 -2.06
N PHE A 65 -1.60 19.67 -0.82
CA PHE A 65 -0.83 20.59 -0.01
C PHE A 65 0.52 20.89 -0.64
N ALA A 66 1.26 19.87 -1.08
CA ALA A 66 2.55 20.04 -1.73
C ALA A 66 2.42 20.81 -3.07
N ALA A 67 1.38 20.52 -3.85
CA ALA A 67 1.06 21.26 -5.07
C ALA A 67 0.74 22.73 -4.78
N GLU A 68 0.04 23.02 -3.69
CA GLU A 68 -0.30 24.40 -3.32
C GLU A 68 0.91 25.20 -2.83
N ILE A 69 1.82 24.56 -2.06
CA ILE A 69 3.13 25.16 -1.74
C ILE A 69 3.90 25.44 -3.03
N PHE A 70 3.98 24.46 -3.95
CA PHE A 70 4.66 24.65 -5.22
C PHE A 70 4.06 25.80 -6.05
N ARG A 71 2.74 25.89 -6.14
CA ARG A 71 2.02 26.91 -6.90
C ARG A 71 2.33 28.32 -6.39
N THR A 72 2.35 28.50 -5.07
CA THR A 72 2.40 29.84 -4.45
C THR A 72 3.80 30.30 -4.06
N LEU A 73 4.76 29.39 -3.92
CA LEU A 73 6.16 29.71 -3.67
C LEU A 73 6.84 30.16 -4.98
N LYS A 74 7.54 31.29 -4.96
CA LYS A 74 8.32 31.78 -6.11
C LYS A 74 9.45 30.81 -6.47
N PRO A 75 9.95 30.82 -7.73
CA PRO A 75 11.21 30.18 -8.07
C PRO A 75 12.33 30.62 -7.12
N GLU A 76 13.18 29.68 -6.72
CA GLU A 76 14.25 29.89 -5.73
C GLU A 76 13.78 30.24 -4.30
N GLY A 77 12.46 30.31 -4.07
CA GLY A 77 11.87 30.52 -2.75
C GLY A 77 12.03 29.30 -1.83
N PHE A 78 11.88 29.55 -0.53
CA PHE A 78 12.06 28.54 0.51
C PHE A 78 10.76 28.22 1.24
N ALA A 79 10.50 26.93 1.50
CA ALA A 79 9.46 26.51 2.42
C ALA A 79 10.07 25.75 3.60
N ALA A 80 9.71 26.16 4.81
CA ALA A 80 10.14 25.53 6.06
C ALA A 80 8.96 24.82 6.72
N PHE A 81 9.19 23.58 7.14
CA PHE A 81 8.18 22.72 7.73
C PHE A 81 8.63 22.22 9.08
N HIS A 82 7.74 22.28 10.08
CA HIS A 82 7.92 21.63 11.37
C HIS A 82 6.98 20.42 11.44
N VAL A 83 7.56 19.22 11.34
CA VAL A 83 6.82 17.96 11.22
C VAL A 83 7.26 16.88 12.21
N LYS A 84 6.37 15.93 12.51
CA LYS A 84 6.62 14.73 13.33
C LYS A 84 7.26 13.58 12.52
N ALA A 85 8.10 13.90 11.54
CA ALA A 85 8.83 12.91 10.75
C ALA A 85 10.05 12.36 11.51
N ASN A 86 9.78 11.64 12.60
CA ASN A 86 10.79 11.24 13.58
C ASN A 86 11.51 9.94 13.22
N ASP A 87 11.02 9.20 12.24
CA ASP A 87 11.66 8.00 11.74
C ASP A 87 12.01 8.14 10.25
N THR A 88 12.90 7.28 9.75
CA THR A 88 13.41 7.40 8.38
C THR A 88 12.33 7.20 7.32
N TYR A 89 11.29 6.41 7.58
CA TYR A 89 10.18 6.22 6.63
C TYR A 89 9.33 7.48 6.51
N SER A 90 8.91 8.04 7.65
CA SER A 90 8.10 9.27 7.67
C SER A 90 8.86 10.45 7.08
N TYR A 91 10.17 10.55 7.35
CA TYR A 91 11.04 11.55 6.74
C TYR A 91 11.08 11.43 5.21
N ASN A 92 11.40 10.25 4.67
CA ASN A 92 11.47 10.08 3.21
C ASN A 92 10.08 10.28 2.59
N SER A 93 9.02 9.74 3.20
CA SER A 93 7.64 9.94 2.73
C SER A 93 7.26 11.42 2.66
N PHE A 94 7.70 12.24 3.63
CA PHE A 94 7.49 13.69 3.59
C PHE A 94 8.29 14.35 2.47
N VAL A 95 9.58 14.01 2.31
CA VAL A 95 10.44 14.57 1.27
C VAL A 95 9.93 14.22 -0.13
N ASP A 96 9.42 13.00 -0.31
CA ASP A 96 8.87 12.50 -1.58
C ASP A 96 7.68 13.33 -2.07
N LEU A 97 6.90 13.94 -1.16
CA LEU A 97 5.84 14.89 -1.54
C LEU A 97 6.37 16.11 -2.31
N PHE A 98 7.63 16.50 -2.10
CA PHE A 98 8.22 17.71 -2.68
C PHE A 98 9.30 17.43 -3.75
N ASN A 99 9.70 16.17 -3.93
CA ASN A 99 10.74 15.76 -4.89
C ASN A 99 10.45 16.18 -6.35
N PHE A 100 9.18 16.46 -6.69
CA PHE A 100 8.81 16.92 -8.03
C PHE A 100 9.22 18.37 -8.31
N CYS A 101 9.35 19.23 -7.28
CA CYS A 101 9.61 20.66 -7.45
C CYS A 101 10.87 21.19 -6.75
N CYS A 102 11.28 20.50 -5.70
CA CYS A 102 11.99 21.14 -4.61
C CYS A 102 13.11 20.24 -4.10
N ASN A 103 14.22 20.86 -3.69
CA ASN A 103 15.34 20.17 -3.06
C ASN A 103 15.36 20.46 -1.57
N VAL A 104 15.63 19.45 -0.75
CA VAL A 104 15.90 19.64 0.68
C VAL A 104 17.24 20.36 0.84
N VAL A 105 17.24 21.52 1.49
CA VAL A 105 18.45 22.34 1.72
C VAL A 105 18.90 22.35 3.18
N LYS A 106 18.00 22.04 4.11
CA LYS A 106 18.31 21.97 5.53
C LYS A 106 17.39 20.99 6.24
N VAL A 107 17.96 20.23 7.16
CA VAL A 107 17.23 19.40 8.11
C VAL A 107 17.78 19.69 9.49
N ASN A 108 16.93 19.94 10.47
CA ASN A 108 17.32 20.17 11.85
C ASN A 108 16.36 19.45 12.80
N ASP A 109 16.89 18.77 13.80
CA ASP A 109 16.09 18.09 14.83
C ASP A 109 15.95 19.01 16.05
N ILE A 110 14.71 19.31 16.41
CA ILE A 110 14.36 20.18 17.54
C ILE A 110 13.77 19.30 18.64
N LEU A 111 14.50 19.22 19.75
CA LEU A 111 14.10 18.50 20.96
C LEU A 111 13.37 19.45 21.91
N GLU A 112 12.47 18.90 22.73
CA GLU A 112 11.78 19.60 23.81
C GLU A 112 10.95 20.82 23.32
N PHE A 113 10.39 20.74 22.10
CA PHE A 113 9.68 21.86 21.50
C PHE A 113 8.40 22.24 22.27
N ASP A 114 7.55 21.25 22.56
CA ASP A 114 6.37 21.41 23.42
C ASP A 114 5.99 20.06 24.05
N SER A 115 5.28 20.10 25.17
CA SER A 115 4.63 18.96 25.81
C SER A 115 3.78 18.10 24.86
N SER A 116 3.15 18.68 23.84
CA SER A 116 2.35 17.96 22.82
C SER A 116 3.18 17.45 21.62
N MET A 117 4.37 17.99 21.43
CA MET A 117 5.32 17.67 20.35
C MET A 117 6.76 17.74 20.87
N PRO A 118 7.22 16.74 21.64
CA PRO A 118 8.55 16.79 22.26
C PRO A 118 9.69 16.66 21.23
N HIS A 119 9.39 16.16 20.04
CA HIS A 119 10.35 15.98 18.95
C HIS A 119 9.73 16.48 17.65
N ILE A 120 10.36 17.48 17.05
CA ILE A 120 10.00 18.05 15.76
C ILE A 120 11.22 18.02 14.85
N ARG A 121 11.02 17.64 13.60
CA ARG A 121 12.00 17.81 12.54
C ARG A 121 11.65 19.04 11.73
N GLU A 122 12.58 20.00 11.70
CA GLU A 122 12.54 21.11 10.76
C GLU A 122 13.12 20.64 9.42
N ILE A 123 12.34 20.76 8.35
CA ILE A 123 12.76 20.46 6.98
C ILE A 123 12.56 21.72 6.16
N VAL A 124 13.64 22.19 5.54
CA VAL A 124 13.60 23.33 4.63
C VAL A 124 13.85 22.84 3.22
N VAL A 125 12.92 23.17 2.33
CA VAL A 125 13.04 22.89 0.89
C VAL A 125 13.17 24.19 0.12
N LYS A 126 13.86 24.13 -1.02
CA LYS A 126 13.99 25.23 -1.97
C LYS A 126 13.35 24.82 -3.30
N LYS A 127 12.46 25.64 -3.86
CA LYS A 127 11.87 25.42 -5.19
C LYS A 127 12.94 25.66 -6.25
N VAL A 128 13.23 24.63 -7.04
CA VAL A 128 14.30 24.64 -8.04
C VAL A 128 13.81 24.30 -9.45
N ARG A 129 12.61 23.72 -9.60
CA ARG A 129 12.04 23.34 -10.90
C ARG A 129 10.89 24.26 -11.28
N HIS A 130 10.79 24.55 -12.58
CA HIS A 130 9.73 25.36 -13.18
C HIS A 130 8.54 24.53 -13.69
N ALA A 131 8.72 23.22 -13.90
CA ALA A 131 7.69 22.30 -14.37
C ALA A 131 7.89 20.89 -13.80
N ILE A 132 6.81 20.11 -13.77
CA ILE A 132 6.84 18.67 -13.46
C ILE A 132 7.47 17.96 -14.67
N ASP A 133 8.78 17.76 -14.66
CA ASP A 133 9.41 16.84 -15.63
C ASP A 133 9.06 15.41 -15.21
N SER A 134 7.90 14.94 -15.67
CA SER A 134 7.41 13.59 -15.43
C SER A 134 8.00 12.62 -16.44
N GLU A 135 9.29 12.32 -16.35
CA GLU A 135 9.85 11.11 -16.99
C GLU A 135 10.81 10.40 -16.05
N SER A 136 10.25 9.75 -15.04
CA SER A 136 10.89 8.61 -14.39
C SER A 136 10.60 7.37 -15.23
N ASN A 137 11.36 7.20 -16.31
CA ASN A 137 11.34 5.97 -17.09
C ASN A 137 12.15 4.92 -16.31
N SER A 138 11.55 4.38 -15.25
CA SER A 138 12.19 3.33 -14.46
C SER A 138 12.21 2.05 -15.28
N ASN A 139 13.39 1.44 -15.44
CA ASN A 139 13.62 0.21 -16.21
C ASN A 139 13.01 -1.05 -15.56
N GLY A 140 11.78 -0.96 -15.02
CA GLY A 140 11.06 -2.05 -14.35
C GLY A 140 11.69 -2.54 -13.03
N LYS A 141 12.86 -2.00 -12.63
CA LYS A 141 13.57 -2.41 -11.40
C LYS A 141 13.27 -1.44 -10.26
N CYS A 142 12.87 -1.99 -9.11
CA CYS A 142 12.72 -1.20 -7.89
C CYS A 142 14.07 -0.67 -7.43
N SER A 143 14.21 0.64 -7.34
CA SER A 143 15.24 1.23 -6.50
C SER A 143 14.83 0.97 -5.05
N VAL A 144 15.67 0.26 -4.29
CA VAL A 144 15.38 -0.08 -2.89
C VAL A 144 16.30 0.74 -1.97
N PRO A 145 15.81 1.85 -1.39
CA PRO A 145 16.57 2.63 -0.44
C PRO A 145 16.99 1.81 0.79
N GLU A 146 18.09 2.20 1.42
CA GLU A 146 18.64 1.47 2.57
C GLU A 146 17.66 1.40 3.75
N TYR A 147 16.80 2.41 3.93
CA TYR A 147 15.80 2.40 5.00
C TYR A 147 14.73 1.33 4.79
N LYS A 148 14.29 1.07 3.54
CA LYS A 148 13.37 -0.03 3.23
C LYS A 148 14.05 -1.38 3.50
N LYS A 149 15.32 -1.55 3.13
CA LYS A 149 16.09 -2.76 3.47
C LYS A 149 16.20 -2.99 4.98
N LYS A 150 16.39 -1.93 5.77
CA LYS A 150 16.39 -1.99 7.23
C LYS A 150 15.04 -2.44 7.78
N GLN A 151 13.92 -1.97 7.23
CA GLN A 151 12.58 -2.40 7.62
C GLN A 151 12.34 -3.88 7.33
N VAL A 152 12.74 -4.35 6.14
CA VAL A 152 12.64 -5.77 5.79
C VAL A 152 13.50 -6.65 6.71
N ARG A 153 14.72 -6.21 7.08
CA ARG A 153 15.56 -6.91 8.06
C ARG A 153 14.92 -6.99 9.44
N ASN A 154 14.07 -6.02 9.79
CA ASN A 154 13.38 -6.00 11.07
C ASN A 154 12.10 -6.86 11.07
N ALA A 155 11.65 -7.39 9.93
CA ALA A 155 10.50 -8.29 9.82
C ALA A 155 10.67 -9.56 10.66
N GLU A 156 9.60 -10.32 10.84
CA GLU A 156 9.71 -11.68 11.34
C GLU A 156 10.52 -12.57 10.39
N ALA A 157 11.19 -13.60 10.91
CA ALA A 157 11.95 -14.53 10.10
C ALA A 157 11.02 -15.29 9.13
N LEU A 158 11.53 -15.59 7.93
CA LEU A 158 10.84 -16.54 7.06
C LEU A 158 10.89 -17.94 7.69
N ILE A 159 9.84 -18.72 7.46
CA ILE A 159 9.83 -20.15 7.72
C ILE A 159 10.67 -20.76 6.60
N GLU A 160 11.88 -21.20 6.93
CA GLU A 160 12.86 -21.70 5.94
C GLU A 160 12.59 -23.15 5.52
N GLU A 161 11.89 -23.93 6.36
CA GLU A 161 11.60 -25.35 6.12
C GLU A 161 10.10 -25.62 5.94
N GLU A 162 9.76 -26.57 5.06
CA GLU A 162 8.37 -26.97 4.81
C GLU A 162 7.71 -27.44 6.13
N PRO A 163 6.65 -26.76 6.62
CA PRO A 163 6.07 -27.11 7.91
C PRO A 163 5.29 -28.43 7.81
N LEU A 164 5.67 -29.43 8.62
CA LEU A 164 4.94 -30.71 8.72
C LEU A 164 3.46 -30.54 9.12
N LYS A 165 3.16 -29.49 9.88
CA LYS A 165 1.79 -29.10 10.28
C LYS A 165 1.56 -27.62 9.95
N PRO A 166 1.26 -27.27 8.68
CA PRO A 166 1.21 -25.88 8.21
C PRO A 166 0.32 -24.99 9.08
N TRP A 167 -0.89 -25.46 9.41
CA TRP A 167 -1.86 -24.68 10.19
C TRP A 167 -1.34 -24.25 11.58
N ILE A 168 -0.51 -25.08 12.23
CA ILE A 168 0.03 -24.76 13.56
C ILE A 168 1.16 -23.75 13.42
N THR A 169 2.08 -24.01 12.49
CA THR A 169 3.24 -23.15 12.25
C THR A 169 2.80 -21.76 11.79
N LEU A 170 1.85 -21.68 10.86
CA LEU A 170 1.36 -20.42 10.31
C LEU A 170 0.53 -19.64 11.36
N LYS A 171 -0.30 -20.31 12.18
CA LYS A 171 -0.96 -19.63 13.32
C LYS A 171 0.02 -19.08 14.34
N ARG A 172 1.15 -19.75 14.58
CA ARG A 172 2.22 -19.23 15.43
C ARG A 172 2.90 -18.05 14.76
N ASN A 173 3.15 -18.13 13.46
CA ASN A 173 3.77 -17.05 12.69
C ASN A 173 2.93 -15.77 12.72
N VAL A 174 1.62 -15.87 12.58
CA VAL A 174 0.71 -14.70 12.63
C VAL A 174 0.81 -13.92 13.94
N LYS A 175 1.16 -14.57 15.06
CA LYS A 175 1.39 -13.87 16.34
C LYS A 175 2.69 -13.07 16.36
N ASN A 176 3.64 -13.39 15.49
CA ASN A 176 4.96 -12.77 15.41
C ASN A 176 5.07 -11.75 14.28
N ILE A 177 4.02 -11.60 13.45
CA ILE A 177 4.00 -10.64 12.35
C ILE A 177 4.26 -9.24 12.88
N LYS A 178 5.24 -8.58 12.27
CA LYS A 178 5.57 -7.19 12.55
C LYS A 178 4.99 -6.32 11.44
N TYR A 179 3.79 -5.82 11.65
CA TYR A 179 3.11 -4.96 10.69
C TYR A 179 3.95 -3.71 10.40
N LEU A 180 4.08 -3.29 9.15
CA LEU A 180 4.88 -2.11 8.80
C LEU A 180 4.41 -0.87 9.57
N SER A 181 3.10 -0.67 9.62
CA SER A 181 2.41 0.39 10.37
C SER A 181 2.58 0.34 11.89
N SER A 182 3.21 -0.69 12.45
CA SER A 182 3.62 -0.74 13.86
C SER A 182 5.09 -0.36 14.07
N MET A 183 5.90 -0.34 13.00
CA MET A 183 7.33 -0.06 13.04
C MET A 183 7.69 1.36 12.56
N VAL A 184 6.82 2.01 11.79
CA VAL A 184 7.09 3.31 11.16
C VAL A 184 5.88 4.22 11.20
N ASP A 185 6.07 5.54 11.16
CA ASP A 185 4.97 6.50 11.02
C ASP A 185 4.56 6.62 9.55
N ILE A 186 3.31 6.26 9.24
CA ILE A 186 2.77 6.28 7.87
C ILE A 186 2.03 7.58 7.56
N SER A 187 2.19 8.62 8.39
CA SER A 187 1.40 9.85 8.30
C SER A 187 1.65 10.67 7.05
N PHE A 188 2.77 10.53 6.33
CA PHE A 188 3.05 11.37 5.15
C PHE A 188 2.68 10.71 3.82
N LYS A 189 1.90 9.64 3.86
CA LYS A 189 1.34 8.98 2.68
C LYS A 189 0.03 9.65 2.22
N ASP A 190 -0.18 9.67 0.91
CA ASP A 190 -1.32 10.35 0.27
C ASP A 190 -2.63 9.61 0.53
N ARG A 191 -2.66 8.32 0.18
CA ARG A 191 -3.79 7.42 0.46
C ARG A 191 -3.30 6.14 1.11
N TYR A 192 -4.24 5.44 1.74
CA TYR A 192 -4.02 4.15 2.38
C TYR A 192 -4.90 3.14 1.66
N VAL A 193 -4.29 2.15 1.02
CA VAL A 193 -4.98 1.23 0.12
C VAL A 193 -4.74 -0.19 0.59
N TYR A 194 -5.81 -0.96 0.69
CA TYR A 194 -5.74 -2.40 0.91
C TYR A 194 -6.27 -3.14 -0.31
N ILE A 195 -5.52 -4.09 -0.82
CA ILE A 195 -5.87 -4.87 -2.00
C ILE A 195 -5.94 -6.34 -1.60
N ASP A 196 -7.13 -6.92 -1.70
CA ASP A 196 -7.39 -8.33 -1.39
C ASP A 196 -7.53 -9.11 -2.69
N VAL A 197 -6.47 -9.82 -3.08
CA VAL A 197 -6.38 -10.60 -4.32
C VAL A 197 -6.80 -12.04 -4.03
N GLY A 198 -7.97 -12.44 -4.55
CA GLY A 198 -8.65 -13.67 -4.14
C GLY A 198 -9.43 -13.46 -2.85
N ALA A 199 -10.29 -12.43 -2.84
CA ALA A 199 -10.93 -11.93 -1.63
C ALA A 199 -12.01 -12.88 -1.07
N ARG A 200 -12.58 -13.76 -1.89
CA ARG A 200 -13.65 -14.69 -1.55
C ARG A 200 -14.85 -13.96 -0.92
N SER A 201 -15.26 -14.34 0.29
CA SER A 201 -16.25 -13.60 1.06
C SER A 201 -15.60 -12.45 1.82
N TYR A 202 -16.32 -11.36 2.07
CA TYR A 202 -15.89 -10.25 2.92
C TYR A 202 -15.41 -10.75 4.29
N GLY A 203 -16.04 -11.80 4.84
CA GLY A 203 -15.60 -12.40 6.10
C GLY A 203 -14.28 -13.19 6.04
N SER A 204 -13.73 -13.48 4.86
CA SER A 204 -12.48 -14.25 4.71
C SER A 204 -11.28 -13.47 5.24
N SER A 205 -11.17 -12.20 4.86
CA SER A 205 -9.98 -11.37 5.04
C SER A 205 -10.34 -9.96 5.50
N ILE A 206 -11.09 -9.21 4.68
CA ILE A 206 -11.46 -7.81 4.93
C ILE A 206 -12.21 -7.65 6.26
N GLY A 207 -13.30 -8.36 6.41
CA GLY A 207 -14.18 -8.36 7.59
C GLY A 207 -13.63 -9.10 8.81
N SER A 208 -12.50 -9.80 8.67
CA SER A 208 -11.94 -10.65 9.71
C SER A 208 -10.66 -10.07 10.30
N TRP A 209 -9.48 -10.47 9.84
CA TRP A 209 -8.19 -10.08 10.39
C TRP A 209 -7.83 -8.65 9.98
N PHE A 210 -8.12 -8.25 8.73
CA PHE A 210 -7.73 -6.94 8.22
C PHE A 210 -8.39 -5.85 9.05
N ARG A 211 -9.71 -5.89 9.26
CA ARG A 211 -10.42 -4.90 10.11
C ARG A 211 -10.07 -4.93 11.59
N LYS A 212 -9.42 -6.00 12.09
CA LYS A 212 -8.91 -6.06 13.46
C LYS A 212 -7.52 -5.43 13.56
N GLN A 213 -6.73 -5.50 12.50
CA GLN A 213 -5.39 -4.95 12.47
C GLN A 213 -5.38 -3.52 11.95
N TYR A 214 -6.14 -3.22 10.90
CA TYR A 214 -6.30 -1.92 10.26
C TYR A 214 -7.75 -1.40 10.46
N PRO A 215 -7.99 -0.08 10.55
CA PRO A 215 -7.05 1.02 10.39
C PRO A 215 -5.98 1.10 11.49
N LYS A 216 -4.78 1.56 11.15
CA LYS A 216 -3.67 1.85 12.08
C LYS A 216 -3.34 3.34 12.03
N GLN A 217 -2.84 3.88 13.14
CA GLN A 217 -2.45 5.29 13.25
C GLN A 217 -3.57 6.28 12.83
N ASN A 218 -4.83 5.92 13.11
CA ASN A 218 -6.02 6.68 12.74
C ASN A 218 -6.16 6.95 11.21
N LYS A 219 -5.66 6.05 10.36
CA LYS A 219 -5.73 6.16 8.90
C LYS A 219 -6.75 5.19 8.31
N THR A 220 -7.73 5.72 7.59
CA THR A 220 -8.77 4.92 6.92
C THR A 220 -8.26 4.38 5.59
N PHE A 221 -8.47 3.09 5.34
CA PHE A 221 -8.06 2.43 4.10
C PHE A 221 -9.20 2.37 3.10
N HIS A 222 -8.92 2.67 1.84
CA HIS A 222 -9.76 2.27 0.72
C HIS A 222 -9.46 0.81 0.37
N VAL A 223 -10.48 -0.02 0.24
CA VAL A 223 -10.31 -1.46 0.04
C VAL A 223 -10.72 -1.85 -1.37
N TYR A 224 -9.86 -2.55 -2.08
CA TYR A 224 -10.19 -3.27 -3.31
C TYR A 224 -10.32 -4.76 -3.02
N ALA A 225 -11.48 -5.35 -3.33
CA ALA A 225 -11.70 -6.79 -3.27
C ALA A 225 -11.68 -7.35 -4.70
N ILE A 226 -10.72 -8.20 -5.04
CA ILE A 226 -10.63 -8.84 -6.35
C ILE A 226 -11.14 -10.27 -6.20
N GLU A 227 -12.27 -10.57 -6.84
CA GLU A 227 -12.95 -11.85 -6.71
C GLU A 227 -13.64 -12.26 -8.02
N ALA A 228 -13.26 -13.43 -8.55
CA ALA A 228 -13.75 -13.95 -9.82
C ALA A 228 -15.06 -14.75 -9.69
N ASP A 229 -15.28 -15.43 -8.56
CA ASP A 229 -16.46 -16.24 -8.31
C ASP A 229 -17.65 -15.34 -7.94
N LYS A 230 -18.64 -15.33 -8.84
CA LYS A 230 -19.85 -14.50 -8.74
C LYS A 230 -20.69 -14.79 -7.50
N THR A 231 -20.51 -15.95 -6.88
CA THR A 231 -21.27 -16.32 -5.67
C THR A 231 -20.98 -15.39 -4.50
N PHE A 232 -19.83 -14.72 -4.46
CA PHE A 232 -19.48 -13.78 -3.39
C PHE A 232 -19.80 -12.31 -3.70
N HIS A 233 -20.07 -11.96 -4.96
CA HIS A 233 -20.18 -10.56 -5.41
C HIS A 233 -21.29 -9.79 -4.67
N GLN A 234 -22.42 -10.44 -4.41
CA GLN A 234 -23.57 -9.79 -3.75
C GLN A 234 -23.22 -9.27 -2.35
N GLU A 235 -22.32 -9.92 -1.62
CA GLU A 235 -22.01 -9.54 -0.24
C GLU A 235 -21.25 -8.21 -0.16
N TYR A 236 -20.49 -7.86 -1.21
CA TYR A 236 -19.72 -6.63 -1.29
C TYR A 236 -20.56 -5.40 -1.61
N GLY A 237 -21.70 -5.57 -2.31
CA GLY A 237 -22.53 -4.44 -2.76
C GLY A 237 -23.07 -3.53 -1.66
N THR A 238 -23.06 -4.00 -0.39
CA THR A 238 -23.51 -3.22 0.78
C THR A 238 -22.36 -2.66 1.63
N LYS A 239 -21.10 -2.96 1.29
CA LYS A 239 -19.93 -2.63 2.12
C LYS A 239 -19.36 -1.27 1.73
N LYS A 240 -19.58 -0.27 2.57
CA LYS A 240 -18.99 1.08 2.41
C LYS A 240 -17.46 1.01 2.46
N GLY A 241 -16.80 1.76 1.59
CA GLY A 241 -15.33 1.84 1.52
C GLY A 241 -14.65 0.62 0.89
N VAL A 242 -15.42 -0.28 0.28
CA VAL A 242 -14.92 -1.45 -0.46
C VAL A 242 -15.37 -1.34 -1.91
N THR A 243 -14.42 -1.47 -2.83
CA THR A 243 -14.64 -1.56 -4.27
C THR A 243 -14.41 -2.99 -4.72
N LEU A 244 -15.46 -3.65 -5.22
CA LEU A 244 -15.35 -4.99 -5.81
C LEU A 244 -14.85 -4.88 -7.25
N LEU A 245 -13.83 -5.65 -7.57
CA LEU A 245 -13.37 -5.95 -8.93
C LEU A 245 -13.79 -7.39 -9.26
N PRO A 246 -14.89 -7.58 -10.02
CA PRO A 246 -15.49 -8.89 -10.29
C PRO A 246 -14.74 -9.65 -11.39
N TYR A 247 -13.41 -9.73 -11.26
CA TYR A 247 -12.49 -10.26 -12.24
C TYR A 247 -11.43 -11.12 -11.56
N ALA A 248 -10.78 -11.99 -12.33
CA ALA A 248 -9.59 -12.70 -11.89
C ALA A 248 -8.34 -11.83 -12.09
N ALA A 249 -7.54 -11.64 -11.04
CA ALA A 249 -6.21 -11.07 -11.20
C ALA A 249 -5.38 -11.98 -12.12
N TRP A 250 -4.85 -11.41 -13.20
CA TRP A 250 -4.11 -12.17 -14.21
C TRP A 250 -2.95 -11.37 -14.80
N VAL A 251 -2.16 -12.01 -15.66
CA VAL A 251 -0.99 -11.41 -16.30
C VAL A 251 -1.32 -10.54 -17.53
N ARG A 252 -2.55 -10.64 -18.04
CA ARG A 252 -3.07 -9.86 -19.16
C ARG A 252 -4.61 -9.89 -19.20
N ASN A 253 -5.20 -9.00 -19.98
CA ASN A 253 -6.64 -9.02 -20.25
C ASN A 253 -7.00 -10.20 -21.16
N GLU A 254 -7.64 -11.25 -20.64
CA GLU A 254 -8.12 -12.38 -21.44
C GLU A 254 -9.28 -13.14 -20.77
N SER A 255 -9.95 -13.99 -21.54
CA SER A 255 -10.93 -14.94 -20.98
C SER A 255 -10.22 -16.16 -20.40
N LEU A 256 -10.61 -16.55 -19.20
CA LEU A 256 -10.05 -17.67 -18.45
C LEU A 256 -11.15 -18.67 -18.08
N VAL A 257 -10.72 -19.82 -17.57
CA VAL A 257 -11.61 -20.85 -17.05
C VAL A 257 -11.39 -20.98 -15.55
N PHE A 258 -12.49 -20.97 -14.80
CA PHE A 258 -12.51 -21.25 -13.38
C PHE A 258 -12.91 -22.72 -13.17
N GLU A 259 -11.97 -23.51 -12.67
CA GLU A 259 -12.17 -24.92 -12.33
C GLU A 259 -12.53 -25.03 -10.85
N ILE A 260 -13.71 -25.54 -10.53
CA ILE A 260 -14.12 -25.80 -9.15
C ILE A 260 -13.77 -27.23 -8.79
N ASN A 261 -12.62 -27.42 -8.15
CA ASN A 261 -12.24 -28.72 -7.62
C ASN A 261 -13.15 -29.06 -6.44
N ARG A 262 -13.92 -30.15 -6.58
CA ARG A 262 -14.63 -30.80 -5.46
C ARG A 262 -13.78 -31.99 -5.04
N ASP A 263 -13.47 -32.10 -3.75
CA ASP A 263 -12.66 -33.21 -3.23
C ASP A 263 -13.27 -34.57 -3.64
N PRO A 264 -12.46 -35.54 -4.10
CA PRO A 264 -12.95 -36.85 -4.50
C PRO A 264 -13.53 -37.57 -3.27
N GLY A 265 -14.86 -37.57 -3.16
CA GLY A 265 -15.60 -38.17 -2.04
C GLY A 265 -16.79 -37.34 -1.53
N GLU A 266 -16.88 -36.05 -1.87
CA GLU A 266 -18.03 -35.23 -1.47
C GLU A 266 -19.21 -35.42 -2.43
N LYS A 267 -20.14 -36.31 -2.08
CA LYS A 267 -21.47 -36.38 -2.70
C LYS A 267 -22.17 -35.00 -2.57
N LYS A 268 -22.97 -34.61 -3.57
CA LYS A 268 -23.84 -33.43 -3.54
C LYS A 268 -24.73 -33.44 -2.29
N VAL A 269 -24.26 -32.83 -1.20
CA VAL A 269 -25.09 -32.50 -0.05
C VAL A 269 -25.49 -31.04 -0.22
N GLN A 270 -26.78 -30.77 -0.40
CA GLN A 270 -27.32 -29.41 -0.35
C GLN A 270 -26.89 -28.77 0.98
N GLY A 271 -26.09 -27.71 0.92
CA GLY A 271 -25.64 -26.94 2.09
C GLY A 271 -24.15 -26.97 2.40
N LYS A 272 -23.30 -27.72 1.67
CA LYS A 272 -21.83 -27.56 1.75
C LYS A 272 -21.34 -26.48 0.78
N GLY A 273 -20.46 -25.60 1.26
CA GLY A 273 -19.92 -24.48 0.48
C GLY A 273 -19.20 -24.90 -0.80
N ARG A 274 -19.23 -24.05 -1.82
CA ARG A 274 -18.51 -24.23 -3.10
C ARG A 274 -17.00 -24.36 -2.83
N GLY A 275 -16.35 -25.32 -3.49
CA GLY A 275 -14.91 -25.59 -3.36
C GLY A 275 -14.05 -24.43 -3.85
N MET A 276 -12.77 -24.40 -3.47
CA MET A 276 -11.84 -23.34 -3.89
C MET A 276 -11.47 -23.56 -5.36
N GLY A 277 -11.81 -22.59 -6.20
CA GLY A 277 -11.62 -22.72 -7.64
C GLY A 277 -10.26 -22.24 -8.12
N ARG A 278 -9.87 -22.70 -9.31
CA ARG A 278 -8.57 -22.43 -9.93
C ARG A 278 -8.74 -21.77 -11.27
N ILE A 279 -7.86 -20.82 -11.55
CA ILE A 279 -7.84 -20.12 -12.82
C ILE A 279 -6.90 -20.85 -13.77
N GLN A 280 -7.38 -21.17 -14.98
CA GLN A 280 -6.57 -21.74 -16.05
C GLN A 280 -6.79 -21.00 -17.39
N PRO A 281 -5.78 -20.93 -18.27
CA PRO A 281 -5.95 -20.44 -19.63
C PRO A 281 -6.86 -21.36 -20.47
N LEU A 282 -7.64 -20.78 -21.39
CA LEU A 282 -8.57 -21.53 -22.27
C LEU A 282 -7.89 -22.64 -23.12
N LYS A 283 -6.61 -22.49 -23.46
CA LYS A 283 -5.86 -23.41 -24.32
C LYS A 283 -5.39 -24.69 -23.63
N SER A 284 -5.45 -24.75 -22.29
CA SER A 284 -5.01 -25.92 -21.51
C SER A 284 -6.10 -26.99 -21.35
N SER A 285 -7.23 -26.87 -22.07
CA SER A 285 -8.41 -27.74 -21.99
C SER A 285 -8.23 -29.11 -22.68
N GLY A 286 -7.09 -29.77 -22.44
CA GLY A 286 -6.89 -31.17 -22.79
C GLY A 286 -7.56 -32.10 -21.78
N GLY A 287 -8.80 -32.54 -22.09
CA GLY A 287 -9.48 -33.68 -21.48
C GLY A 287 -9.68 -33.65 -19.96
N PHE A 288 -10.79 -33.07 -19.48
CA PHE A 288 -11.13 -33.09 -18.05
C PHE A 288 -12.52 -33.69 -17.80
N ASP A 289 -12.53 -34.73 -16.95
CA ASP A 289 -13.68 -35.54 -16.60
C ASP A 289 -14.25 -35.06 -15.25
N GLY A 290 -15.35 -34.30 -15.27
CA GLY A 290 -16.23 -34.14 -14.10
C GLY A 290 -16.25 -32.80 -13.33
N GLY A 291 -15.50 -31.76 -13.72
CA GLY A 291 -15.52 -30.43 -13.07
C GLY A 291 -16.54 -29.44 -13.67
N GLU A 292 -17.14 -28.58 -12.86
CA GLU A 292 -17.90 -27.40 -13.34
C GLU A 292 -16.90 -26.35 -13.84
N LEU A 293 -16.91 -26.07 -15.15
CA LEU A 293 -16.08 -25.04 -15.78
C LEU A 293 -16.91 -23.76 -15.96
N GLU A 294 -16.50 -22.68 -15.31
CA GLU A 294 -17.11 -21.37 -15.50
C GLU A 294 -16.16 -20.46 -16.27
N LYS A 295 -16.64 -19.83 -17.36
CA LYS A 295 -15.87 -18.82 -18.08
C LYS A 295 -15.86 -17.53 -17.26
N ILE A 296 -14.66 -17.04 -16.98
CA ILE A 296 -14.42 -15.82 -16.20
C ILE A 296 -13.51 -14.87 -16.97
N SER A 297 -13.53 -13.59 -16.61
CA SER A 297 -12.69 -12.56 -17.21
C SER A 297 -11.48 -12.31 -16.31
N GLY A 298 -10.27 -12.47 -16.86
CA GLY A 298 -9.02 -12.03 -16.25
C GLY A 298 -8.64 -10.64 -16.72
N PHE A 299 -7.98 -9.88 -15.85
CA PHE A 299 -7.42 -8.56 -16.19
C PHE A 299 -5.93 -8.49 -15.87
N ASP A 300 -5.19 -7.63 -16.58
CA ASP A 300 -3.78 -7.35 -16.26
C ASP A 300 -3.70 -6.65 -14.89
N PHE A 301 -3.38 -7.42 -13.87
CA PHE A 301 -3.31 -6.94 -12.49
C PHE A 301 -2.18 -5.92 -12.31
N ALA A 302 -1.06 -6.10 -13.01
CA ALA A 302 0.08 -5.20 -12.89
C ALA A 302 -0.21 -3.84 -13.54
N GLU A 303 -0.84 -3.83 -14.71
CA GLU A 303 -1.30 -2.61 -15.36
C GLU A 303 -2.34 -1.87 -14.51
N TRP A 304 -3.32 -2.60 -13.97
CA TRP A 304 -4.33 -2.02 -13.08
C TRP A 304 -3.71 -1.40 -11.82
N LEU A 305 -2.74 -2.07 -11.19
CA LEU A 305 -2.06 -1.57 -10.00
C LEU A 305 -1.38 -0.22 -10.29
N LYS A 306 -0.61 -0.15 -11.40
CA LYS A 306 0.07 1.07 -11.83
C LYS A 306 -0.87 2.23 -12.16
N ASN A 307 -2.09 1.94 -12.61
CA ASN A 307 -3.11 2.95 -12.90
C ASN A 307 -3.94 3.34 -11.67
N THR A 308 -3.84 2.58 -10.56
CA THR A 308 -4.68 2.77 -9.38
C THR A 308 -3.94 3.45 -8.25
N VAL A 309 -2.65 3.15 -8.04
CA VAL A 309 -1.83 3.64 -6.93
C VAL A 309 -0.54 4.30 -7.42
N SER A 310 0.07 5.13 -6.56
CA SER A 310 1.32 5.83 -6.79
C SER A 310 2.36 5.49 -5.71
N GLU A 311 3.61 5.88 -5.91
CA GLU A 311 4.70 5.66 -4.93
C GLU A 311 4.47 6.37 -3.57
N ASN A 312 3.64 7.42 -3.57
CA ASN A 312 3.26 8.17 -2.37
C ASN A 312 2.05 7.58 -1.63
N ASP A 313 1.41 6.54 -2.17
CA ASP A 313 0.38 5.80 -1.45
C ASP A 313 1.02 4.80 -0.47
N PHE A 314 0.26 4.39 0.55
CA PHE A 314 0.58 3.27 1.42
C PHE A 314 -0.24 2.05 1.00
N VAL A 315 0.41 1.03 0.46
CA VAL A 315 -0.27 -0.11 -0.16
C VAL A 315 0.01 -1.40 0.60
N VAL A 316 -1.06 -1.97 1.15
CA VAL A 316 -1.06 -3.30 1.77
C VAL A 316 -1.80 -4.27 0.86
N MET A 317 -1.19 -5.41 0.56
CA MET A 317 -1.78 -6.41 -0.32
C MET A 317 -1.89 -7.76 0.38
N LYS A 318 -3.02 -8.45 0.25
CA LYS A 318 -3.15 -9.88 0.55
C LYS A 318 -3.35 -10.64 -0.76
N MET A 319 -2.65 -11.75 -0.93
CA MET A 319 -2.74 -12.56 -2.14
C MET A 319 -2.88 -14.04 -1.79
N ASP A 320 -3.93 -14.65 -2.32
CA ASP A 320 -4.34 -16.03 -2.13
C ASP A 320 -5.18 -16.41 -3.35
N VAL A 321 -4.52 -16.97 -4.37
CA VAL A 321 -5.07 -17.09 -5.72
C VAL A 321 -4.86 -18.48 -6.30
N GLU A 322 -4.82 -19.47 -5.40
CA GLU A 322 -4.90 -20.90 -5.70
C GLU A 322 -3.90 -21.37 -6.76
N GLY A 323 -2.65 -20.90 -6.71
CA GLY A 323 -1.52 -21.37 -7.54
C GLY A 323 -1.01 -20.35 -8.56
N THR A 324 -1.79 -19.31 -8.87
CA THR A 324 -1.42 -18.29 -9.87
C THR A 324 -0.44 -17.24 -9.32
N GLU A 325 0.01 -17.39 -8.07
CA GLU A 325 1.05 -16.54 -7.47
C GLU A 325 2.34 -16.57 -8.31
N PHE A 326 2.63 -17.72 -8.91
CA PHE A 326 3.81 -17.96 -9.75
C PHE A 326 3.73 -17.35 -11.16
N ASP A 327 2.57 -16.81 -11.55
CA ASP A 327 2.41 -16.02 -12.77
C ASP A 327 2.36 -14.52 -12.42
N LEU A 328 1.58 -14.18 -11.38
CA LEU A 328 1.33 -12.81 -10.97
C LEU A 328 2.57 -12.13 -10.37
N ILE A 329 3.29 -12.78 -9.44
CA ILE A 329 4.44 -12.15 -8.79
C ILE A 329 5.56 -11.87 -9.81
N PRO A 330 5.96 -12.80 -10.69
CA PRO A 330 6.92 -12.49 -11.74
C PRO A 330 6.48 -11.35 -12.65
N ARG A 331 5.19 -11.28 -13.00
CA ARG A 331 4.63 -10.16 -13.78
C ARG A 331 4.74 -8.81 -13.05
N LEU A 332 4.51 -8.77 -11.74
CA LEU A 332 4.68 -7.58 -10.92
C LEU A 332 6.15 -7.12 -10.87
N PHE A 333 7.10 -8.07 -10.88
CA PHE A 333 8.53 -7.76 -11.00
C PHE A 333 8.89 -7.23 -12.39
N GLU A 334 8.46 -7.92 -13.45
CA GLU A 334 8.75 -7.55 -14.84
C GLU A 334 8.30 -6.11 -15.16
N THR A 335 7.14 -5.72 -14.66
CA THR A 335 6.51 -4.42 -14.95
C THR A 335 6.93 -3.30 -14.00
N GLY A 336 7.68 -3.62 -12.93
CA GLY A 336 7.98 -2.72 -11.82
C GLY A 336 6.78 -2.40 -10.92
N ALA A 337 5.61 -3.01 -11.14
CA ALA A 337 4.42 -2.74 -10.34
C ALA A 337 4.60 -3.15 -8.87
N ILE A 338 5.48 -4.12 -8.58
CA ILE A 338 5.79 -4.54 -7.21
C ILE A 338 6.37 -3.42 -6.34
N CYS A 339 7.00 -2.40 -6.95
CA CYS A 339 7.60 -1.28 -6.22
C CYS A 339 6.56 -0.38 -5.55
N LEU A 340 5.30 -0.48 -5.98
CA LEU A 340 4.16 0.26 -5.42
C LEU A 340 3.57 -0.40 -4.17
N VAL A 341 4.02 -1.60 -3.80
CA VAL A 341 3.51 -2.35 -2.65
C VAL A 341 4.47 -2.20 -1.47
N ASP A 342 3.97 -1.73 -0.32
CA ASP A 342 4.78 -1.59 0.89
C ASP A 342 4.79 -2.89 1.73
N GLU A 343 3.64 -3.57 1.81
CA GLU A 343 3.43 -4.73 2.69
C GLU A 343 2.56 -5.78 2.00
N ILE A 344 3.00 -7.06 2.01
CA ILE A 344 2.29 -8.18 1.38
C ILE A 344 2.09 -9.36 2.33
N PHE A 345 0.86 -9.87 2.38
CA PHE A 345 0.45 -11.11 3.03
C PHE A 345 0.19 -12.14 1.93
N LEU A 346 1.09 -13.10 1.78
CA LEU A 346 1.05 -14.03 0.65
C LEU A 346 0.83 -15.46 1.14
N GLU A 347 -0.30 -16.06 0.75
CA GLU A 347 -0.47 -17.51 0.81
C GLU A 347 0.08 -18.12 -0.47
N CYS A 348 1.19 -18.84 -0.34
CA CYS A 348 1.79 -19.55 -1.46
C CYS A 348 1.28 -20.99 -1.54
N HIS A 349 0.82 -21.36 -2.73
CA HIS A 349 0.26 -22.67 -3.02
C HIS A 349 1.30 -23.59 -3.67
N TYR A 350 1.57 -24.72 -3.02
CA TYR A 350 2.62 -25.67 -3.42
C TYR A 350 2.19 -27.12 -3.16
N ASN A 351 2.95 -28.06 -3.70
CA ASN A 351 2.79 -29.49 -3.59
C ASN A 351 3.00 -29.98 -2.15
N ARG A 352 1.97 -29.88 -1.31
CA ARG A 352 2.01 -30.21 0.13
C ARG A 352 1.90 -31.71 0.39
N TRP A 353 2.46 -32.17 1.50
CA TRP A 353 2.20 -33.51 2.04
C TRP A 353 0.71 -33.72 2.36
N GLN A 354 0.17 -34.87 1.97
CA GLN A 354 -1.23 -35.19 2.25
C GLN A 354 -1.42 -35.62 3.70
N ARG A 355 -2.45 -35.07 4.34
CA ARG A 355 -2.77 -35.42 5.74
C ARG A 355 -3.30 -36.85 5.90
N CYS A 356 -4.03 -37.37 4.91
CA CYS A 356 -4.59 -38.72 4.95
C CYS A 356 -3.55 -39.82 4.79
N CYS A 357 -2.44 -39.49 4.14
CA CYS A 357 -1.66 -40.47 3.39
C CYS A 357 -0.16 -40.16 3.57
N PRO A 358 0.45 -40.61 4.69
CA PRO A 358 1.85 -40.34 5.00
C PRO A 358 2.78 -40.75 3.85
N GLY A 359 3.72 -39.88 3.48
CA GLY A 359 4.66 -40.11 2.38
C GLY A 359 4.10 -39.81 0.98
N GLN A 360 2.83 -39.45 0.86
CA GLN A 360 2.24 -39.00 -0.41
C GLN A 360 2.09 -37.47 -0.43
N ARG A 361 2.40 -36.86 -1.56
CA ARG A 361 2.14 -35.43 -1.79
C ARG A 361 0.87 -35.22 -2.62
N SER A 362 0.28 -34.03 -2.50
CA SER A 362 -0.92 -33.67 -3.24
C SER A 362 -0.56 -33.25 -4.67
N PRO A 363 -1.08 -33.92 -5.71
CA PRO A 363 -0.84 -33.50 -7.09
C PRO A 363 -1.55 -32.17 -7.43
N LYS A 364 -2.25 -31.57 -6.46
CA LYS A 364 -3.01 -30.33 -6.61
C LYS A 364 -2.11 -29.22 -7.20
N TYR A 365 -0.87 -29.04 -6.73
CA TYR A 365 0.05 -28.04 -7.28
C TYR A 365 1.36 -28.69 -7.69
N GLU A 366 2.00 -28.16 -8.72
CA GLU A 366 3.29 -28.65 -9.21
C GLU A 366 4.49 -28.06 -8.44
N LYS A 367 4.32 -26.85 -7.90
CA LYS A 367 5.41 -26.06 -7.32
C LYS A 367 5.87 -26.62 -5.97
N THR A 368 7.14 -26.45 -5.64
CA THR A 368 7.73 -26.91 -4.37
C THR A 368 7.68 -25.83 -3.30
N TYR A 369 7.89 -26.21 -2.04
CA TYR A 369 8.04 -25.25 -0.95
C TYR A 369 9.23 -24.31 -1.17
N ASP A 370 10.36 -24.81 -1.66
CA ASP A 370 11.55 -23.99 -1.94
C ASP A 370 11.26 -22.90 -2.97
N GLN A 371 10.42 -23.19 -3.97
CA GLN A 371 9.98 -22.19 -4.94
C GLN A 371 9.12 -21.08 -4.28
N CYS A 372 8.27 -21.43 -3.31
CA CYS A 372 7.59 -20.42 -2.48
C CYS A 372 8.58 -19.60 -1.65
N LEU A 373 9.58 -20.24 -1.02
CA LEU A 373 10.60 -19.56 -0.23
C LEU A 373 11.42 -18.59 -1.09
N GLN A 374 11.74 -18.96 -2.33
CA GLN A 374 12.37 -18.09 -3.31
C GLN A 374 11.51 -16.87 -3.62
N LEU A 375 10.19 -17.05 -3.86
CA LEU A 375 9.28 -15.92 -4.05
C LEU A 375 9.28 -14.95 -2.86
N PHE A 376 9.12 -15.45 -1.63
CA PHE A 376 9.15 -14.62 -0.42
C PHE A 376 10.48 -13.87 -0.29
N THR A 377 11.59 -14.55 -0.58
CA THR A 377 12.94 -13.96 -0.52
C THR A 377 13.13 -12.87 -1.57
N SER A 378 12.70 -13.09 -2.81
CA SER A 378 12.79 -12.09 -3.88
C SER A 378 11.94 -10.86 -3.58
N LEU A 379 10.74 -11.04 -3.02
CA LEU A 379 9.88 -9.93 -2.57
C LEU A 379 10.55 -9.10 -1.45
N ARG A 380 11.19 -9.76 -0.49
CA ARG A 380 11.96 -9.06 0.56
C ARG A 380 13.17 -8.32 -0.02
N GLN A 381 13.86 -8.90 -1.00
CA GLN A 381 14.99 -8.27 -1.68
C GLN A 381 14.58 -7.01 -2.48
N SER A 382 13.34 -6.93 -2.96
CA SER A 382 12.79 -5.72 -3.58
C SER A 382 12.28 -4.67 -2.59
N GLY A 383 12.50 -4.86 -1.29
CA GLY A 383 12.14 -3.88 -0.27
C GLY A 383 10.68 -3.92 0.17
N VAL A 384 9.92 -4.93 -0.23
CA VAL A 384 8.54 -5.16 0.23
C VAL A 384 8.60 -5.90 1.57
N LEU A 385 7.77 -5.49 2.53
CA LEU A 385 7.60 -6.24 3.77
C LEU A 385 6.69 -7.45 3.52
N VAL A 386 7.19 -8.67 3.76
CA VAL A 386 6.52 -9.91 3.34
C VAL A 386 6.18 -10.79 4.53
N HIS A 387 4.93 -11.22 4.59
CA HIS A 387 4.38 -12.12 5.60
C HIS A 387 3.88 -13.42 4.97
N GLN A 388 4.38 -14.57 5.45
CA GLN A 388 3.88 -15.89 5.03
C GLN A 388 2.50 -16.15 5.65
N TRP A 389 1.47 -16.25 4.79
CA TRP A 389 0.06 -16.35 5.15
C TRP A 389 -0.56 -17.75 4.91
N PHE A 390 -1.80 -17.97 5.36
CA PHE A 390 -2.52 -19.27 5.36
C PHE A 390 -4.04 -19.15 5.25
#